data_AF-A0A369UIC4-F1
#
_entry.id   AF-A0A369UIC4-F1
#
_cell.length_a   1.000
_cell.length_b   1.000
_cell.length_c   1.000
_cell.angle_alpha   90.00
_cell.angle_beta   90.00
_cell.angle_gamma   90.00
#
_symmetry.space_group_name_H-M   'P 1'
#
loop_
_entity.id
_entity.type
_entity.pdbx_description
1 polymer ?
#
loop_
_entity_poly.entity_id
_entity_poly.type
_entity_poly.pdbx_seq_one_letter_code
_entity_poly.pdbx_strand_id
1 'polypeptide(L)'
;MLTFVGSSNCTFIRNGSDYDAKRAQDHLKSKFNYLQRKQQIDSAEDFIARAASASSMSGEPYKVRCDGREQASADWLREELRRMRQQATP
;
A
#
# COMPACT_ATOMS: atom_id res chain seq x y z
N MET A 1 -4.30 -7.83 -0.81
CA MET A 1 -3.70 -6.51 -0.52
C MET A 1 -4.01 -5.45 -1.57
N LEU A 2 -3.59 -5.61 -2.84
CA LEU A 2 -3.87 -4.59 -3.87
C LEU A 2 -5.37 -4.29 -4.04
N THR A 3 -6.22 -5.34 -4.07
CA THR A 3 -7.68 -5.19 -4.11
C THR A 3 -8.23 -4.43 -2.90
N PHE A 4 -7.68 -4.65 -1.70
CA PHE A 4 -8.09 -3.92 -0.51
C PHE A 4 -7.83 -2.42 -0.65
N VAL A 5 -6.68 -2.04 -1.21
CA VAL A 5 -6.39 -0.62 -1.52
C VAL A 5 -7.41 -0.06 -2.49
N GLY A 6 -7.68 -0.74 -3.60
CA GLY A 6 -8.58 -0.24 -4.64
C GLY A 6 -10.06 -0.25 -4.28
N SER A 7 -10.45 -1.09 -3.32
CA SER A 7 -11.81 -1.13 -2.76
C SER A 7 -11.98 -0.29 -1.51
N SER A 8 -10.90 0.34 -1.00
CA SER A 8 -11.00 1.26 0.13
C SER A 8 -11.70 2.56 -0.31
N ASN A 9 -12.39 3.21 0.62
CA ASN A 9 -12.89 4.58 0.42
C ASN A 9 -11.87 5.63 0.88
N CYS A 10 -10.59 5.24 0.98
CA CYS A 10 -9.55 6.09 1.52
C CYS A 10 -8.84 6.88 0.42
N THR A 11 -8.37 8.08 0.77
CA THR A 11 -7.50 8.88 -0.08
C THR A 11 -6.06 8.48 0.15
N PHE A 12 -5.33 8.17 -0.91
CA PHE A 12 -3.91 7.86 -0.86
C PHE A 12 -3.11 9.13 -1.13
N ILE A 13 -2.16 9.44 -0.26
CA ILE A 13 -1.36 10.67 -0.33
C ILE A 13 0.05 10.27 -0.67
N ARG A 14 0.54 10.76 -1.82
CA ARG A 14 1.88 10.50 -2.33
C ARG A 14 2.53 11.80 -2.75
N ASN A 15 3.69 12.11 -2.17
CA ASN A 15 4.44 13.35 -2.41
C ASN A 15 3.55 14.61 -2.28
N GLY A 16 2.72 14.65 -1.23
CA GLY A 16 1.78 15.74 -0.97
C GLY A 16 0.56 15.80 -1.90
N SER A 17 0.42 14.90 -2.87
CA SER A 17 -0.74 14.85 -3.76
C SER A 17 -1.73 13.76 -3.35
N ASP A 18 -3.02 14.09 -3.46
CA ASP A 18 -4.13 13.19 -3.15
C ASP A 18 -4.50 12.34 -4.38
N TYR A 19 -4.71 11.05 -4.16
CA TYR A 19 -5.10 10.06 -5.17
C TYR A 19 -6.25 9.20 -4.64
N ASP A 20 -7.23 8.91 -5.49
CA ASP A 20 -8.29 7.96 -5.15
C ASP A 20 -7.74 6.53 -5.00
N ALA A 21 -8.54 5.68 -4.35
CA ALA A 21 -8.22 4.29 -4.09
C ALA A 21 -7.86 3.48 -5.36
N LYS A 22 -8.55 3.70 -6.49
CA LYS A 22 -8.26 2.98 -7.73
C LYS A 22 -6.91 3.38 -8.30
N ARG A 23 -6.61 4.67 -8.35
CA ARG A 23 -5.30 5.19 -8.77
C ARG A 23 -4.18 4.70 -7.85
N ALA A 24 -4.44 4.63 -6.55
CA ALA A 24 -3.51 4.07 -5.58
C ALA A 24 -3.23 2.58 -5.87
N GLN A 25 -4.27 1.78 -6.10
CA GLN A 25 -4.12 0.37 -6.48
C GLN A 25 -3.27 0.22 -7.73
N ASP A 26 -3.57 0.96 -8.79
CA ASP A 26 -2.85 0.86 -10.07
C ASP A 26 -1.38 1.27 -9.92
N HIS A 27 -1.11 2.33 -9.14
CA HIS A 27 0.25 2.75 -8.81
C HIS A 27 1.02 1.64 -8.08
N LEU A 28 0.45 1.08 -7.01
CA LEU A 28 1.08 0.03 -6.23
C LEU A 28 1.24 -1.26 -7.04
N LYS A 29 0.30 -1.59 -7.92
CA LYS A 29 0.36 -2.74 -8.82
C LYS A 29 1.52 -2.59 -9.81
N SER A 30 1.66 -1.42 -10.42
CA SER A 30 2.79 -1.14 -11.33
C SER A 30 4.13 -1.30 -10.62
N LYS A 31 4.25 -0.75 -9.41
CA LYS A 31 5.46 -0.83 -8.59
C LYS A 31 5.77 -2.26 -8.12
N PHE A 32 4.75 -3.00 -7.70
CA PHE A 32 4.87 -4.43 -7.38
C PHE A 32 5.41 -5.22 -8.56
N ASN A 33 4.81 -5.08 -9.74
CA ASN A 33 5.25 -5.77 -10.96
C ASN A 33 6.71 -5.46 -11.29
N TYR A 34 7.14 -4.20 -11.11
CA TYR A 34 8.52 -3.80 -11.32
C TYR A 34 9.47 -4.51 -10.34
N LEU A 35 9.17 -4.47 -9.05
CA LEU A 35 10.01 -5.06 -8.00
C LEU A 35 10.02 -6.60 -8.07
N GLN A 36 8.90 -7.22 -8.44
CA GLN A 36 8.80 -8.66 -8.65
C GLN A 36 9.69 -9.12 -9.80
N ARG A 37 9.69 -8.40 -10.95
CA ARG A 37 10.62 -8.68 -12.07
C ARG A 37 12.09 -8.52 -11.68
N LYS A 38 12.38 -7.72 -10.65
CA LYS A 38 13.71 -7.53 -10.09
C LYS A 38 14.06 -8.52 -8.98
N GLN A 39 13.16 -9.46 -8.64
CA GLN A 39 13.32 -10.40 -7.53
C GLN A 39 13.59 -9.68 -6.20
N GLN A 40 12.89 -8.56 -5.96
CA GLN A 40 13.04 -7.73 -4.76
C GLN A 40 11.82 -7.80 -3.82
N ILE A 41 10.85 -8.67 -4.11
CA ILE A 41 9.67 -8.90 -3.28
C ILE A 41 9.37 -10.38 -3.28
N ASP A 42 9.43 -10.98 -2.09
CA ASP A 42 9.11 -12.40 -1.89
C ASP A 42 7.92 -12.58 -0.92
N SER A 43 7.54 -11.53 -0.21
CA SER A 43 6.50 -11.55 0.81
C SER A 43 5.54 -10.36 0.73
N ALA A 44 4.40 -10.48 1.42
CA ALA A 44 3.47 -9.36 1.59
C ALA A 44 4.12 -8.21 2.38
N GLU A 45 4.99 -8.55 3.33
CA GLU A 45 5.80 -7.61 4.10
C GLU A 45 6.79 -6.84 3.21
N ASP A 46 7.46 -7.51 2.27
CA ASP A 46 8.32 -6.85 1.28
C ASP A 46 7.53 -5.92 0.38
N PHE A 47 6.34 -6.34 -0.06
CA PHE A 47 5.45 -5.46 -0.81
C PHE A 47 5.11 -4.20 0.00
N ILE A 48 4.76 -4.34 1.28
CA ILE A 48 4.47 -3.19 2.14
C ILE A 48 5.71 -2.31 2.30
N ALA A 49 6.86 -2.91 2.61
CA ALA A 49 8.09 -2.19 2.93
C ALA A 49 8.72 -1.50 1.71
N ARG A 50 8.60 -2.08 0.50
CA ARG A 50 9.33 -1.62 -0.70
C ARG A 50 8.42 -0.96 -1.73
N ALA A 51 7.21 -1.50 -1.93
CA ALA A 51 6.25 -0.92 -2.87
C ALA A 51 5.36 0.13 -2.21
N ALA A 52 4.77 -0.18 -1.06
CA ALA A 52 3.64 0.59 -0.55
C ALA A 52 3.94 1.58 0.58
N SER A 53 5.18 1.67 1.06
CA SER A 53 5.58 2.52 2.19
C SER A 53 5.99 3.95 1.79
N ALA A 54 6.70 4.10 0.67
CA ALA A 54 7.33 5.37 0.29
C ALA A 54 7.63 5.44 -1.21
N SER A 55 7.84 6.66 -1.71
CA SER A 55 8.26 6.90 -3.09
C SER A 55 9.67 6.39 -3.32
N SER A 56 9.86 5.53 -4.33
CA SER A 56 11.23 5.12 -4.71
C SER A 56 12.02 6.27 -5.36
N MET A 57 11.34 7.33 -5.81
CA MET A 57 11.97 8.48 -6.45
C MET A 57 12.37 9.57 -5.46
N SER A 58 11.48 9.90 -4.51
CA SER A 58 11.71 10.98 -3.54
C SER A 58 12.04 10.51 -2.12
N GLY A 59 11.83 9.23 -1.80
CA GLY A 59 11.97 8.68 -0.45
C GLY A 59 10.84 9.06 0.50
N GLU A 60 9.90 9.90 0.08
CA GLU A 60 8.82 10.38 0.95
C GLU A 60 7.84 9.27 1.32
N PRO A 61 7.45 9.16 2.60
CA PRO A 61 6.49 8.17 3.05
C PRO A 61 5.11 8.46 2.47
N TYR A 62 4.46 7.40 2.01
CA TYR A 62 3.07 7.45 1.60
C TYR A 62 2.16 7.47 2.82
N LYS A 63 1.02 8.13 2.67
CA LYS A 63 -0.01 8.19 3.71
C LYS A 63 -1.35 7.80 3.15
N VAL A 64 -2.25 7.44 4.04
CA VAL A 64 -3.64 7.13 3.71
C VAL A 64 -4.53 7.92 4.65
N ARG A 65 -5.54 8.55 4.08
CA ARG A 65 -6.58 9.26 4.82
C ARG A 65 -7.90 8.51 4.67
N CYS A 66 -8.34 7.86 5.74
CA CYS A 66 -9.62 7.16 5.82
C CYS A 66 -10.50 7.89 6.85
N ASP A 67 -11.74 8.23 6.49
CA ASP A 67 -12.70 8.87 7.41
C ASP A 67 -12.12 10.09 8.16
N GLY A 68 -11.33 10.91 7.44
CA GLY A 68 -10.68 12.10 7.99
C GLY A 68 -9.43 11.84 8.85
N ARG A 69 -9.07 10.58 9.11
CA ARG A 69 -7.84 10.21 9.84
C ARG A 69 -6.73 9.84 8.88
N GLU A 70 -5.60 10.52 9.03
CA GLU A 70 -4.39 10.25 8.25
C GLU A 70 -3.44 9.34 9.04
N GLN A 71 -2.88 8.35 8.36
CA GLN A 71 -1.86 7.45 8.91
C GLN A 71 -0.86 7.03 7.83
N ALA A 72 0.28 6.48 8.24
CA ALA A 72 1.24 5.92 7.30
C ALA A 72 0.63 4.73 6.55
N SER A 73 0.83 4.68 5.22
CA SER A 73 0.31 3.58 4.40
C SER A 73 0.86 2.22 4.84
N ALA A 74 2.12 2.20 5.31
CA ALA A 74 2.78 0.97 5.74
C ALA A 74 2.08 0.35 6.96
N ASP A 75 1.68 1.17 7.92
CA ASP A 75 1.04 0.70 9.15
C ASP A 75 -0.39 0.25 8.86
N TRP A 76 -1.12 1.03 8.07
CA TRP A 76 -2.45 0.67 7.58
C TRP A 76 -2.47 -0.70 6.85
N LEU A 77 -1.50 -0.95 5.97
CA LEU A 77 -1.42 -2.22 5.23
C LEU A 77 -0.94 -3.39 6.10
N ARG A 78 -0.10 -3.13 7.12
CA ARG A 78 0.30 -4.17 8.08
C ARG A 78 -0.87 -4.59 8.96
N GLU A 79 -1.69 -3.65 9.39
CA GLU A 79 -2.93 -3.93 10.12
C GLU A 79 -3.86 -4.82 9.31
N GLU A 80 -4.11 -4.45 8.05
CA GLU A 80 -4.95 -5.27 7.18
C GLU A 80 -4.31 -6.64 6.90
N LEU A 81 -2.98 -6.72 6.72
CA LEU A 81 -2.29 -8.01 6.55
C LEU A 81 -2.51 -8.94 7.74
N ARG A 82 -2.39 -8.41 8.97
CA ARG A 82 -2.67 -9.17 10.19
C ARG A 82 -4.12 -9.64 10.22
N ARG A 83 -5.08 -8.77 9.91
CA ARG A 83 -6.50 -9.10 9.86
C ARG A 83 -6.79 -10.20 8.84
N MET A 84 -6.27 -10.10 7.62
CA MET A 84 -6.42 -11.10 6.56
C MET A 84 -5.89 -12.47 7.00
N ARG A 85 -4.74 -12.52 7.70
CA ARG A 85 -4.16 -13.78 8.20
C ARG A 85 -4.96 -14.39 9.34
N GLN A 86 -5.48 -13.57 10.25
CA GLN A 86 -6.35 -14.04 11.32
C GLN A 86 -7.67 -14.64 10.79
N GLN A 87 -8.22 -14.07 9.72
CA GLN A 87 -9.42 -14.58 9.06
C GLN A 87 -9.17 -15.80 8.17
N ALA A 88 -7.94 -15.99 7.71
CA ALA A 88 -7.53 -17.15 6.91
C ALA A 88 -7.22 -18.40 7.75
N THR A 89 -7.28 -18.28 9.08
CA THR A 89 -7.06 -19.39 10.01
C THR A 89 -8.43 -19.86 10.53
N PRO A 90 -8.95 -21.03 10.13
CA PRO A 90 -10.05 -21.67 10.84
C PRO A 90 -9.61 -22.20 12.22
#